data_AF-A0A8I6WWD7-F1
#
_entry.id   AF-A0A8I6WWD7-F1
#
_cell.length_a   1.000
_cell.length_b   1.000
_cell.length_c   1.000
_cell.angle_alpha   90.00
_cell.angle_beta   90.00
_cell.angle_gamma   90.00
#
_symmetry.space_group_name_H-M   'P 1'
#
loop_
_entity.id
_entity.type
_entity.pdbx_description
1 polymer ?
#
loop_
_entity_poly.entity_id
_entity_poly.type
_entity_poly.pdbx_seq_one_letter_code
_entity_poly.pdbx_strand_id
1 'polypeptide(L)' 'MSVLPWLSPLWKASLPLKIKIFVWQLLRDRLPSGTEVLKRHGPGNGICPLCHVPGTGSHILLSCVAAHALWCFSAIWTR' A
#
# COMPACT_ATOMS: atom_id res chain seq x y z
N MET A 1 -14.38 3.05 17.09
CA MET A 1 -13.68 2.59 15.86
C MET A 1 -14.52 2.96 14.65
N SER A 2 -14.37 4.18 14.12
CA SER A 2 -15.13 4.65 12.96
C SER A 2 -14.58 4.03 11.68
N VAL A 3 -15.32 3.08 11.11
CA VAL A 3 -15.14 2.70 9.71
C VAL A 3 -15.62 3.88 8.86
N LEU A 4 -14.76 4.41 7.99
CA LEU A 4 -15.16 5.46 7.06
C LEU A 4 -16.28 4.89 6.16
N PRO A 5 -17.39 5.61 5.95
CA PRO A 5 -18.57 5.07 5.25
C PRO A 5 -18.28 4.55 3.83
N TRP A 6 -17.24 5.08 3.18
CA TRP A 6 -16.78 4.64 1.85
C TRP A 6 -15.96 3.34 1.85
N LEU A 7 -15.55 2.80 3.01
CA LEU A 7 -14.90 1.48 3.12
C LEU A 7 -15.92 0.33 3.10
N SER A 8 -17.21 0.61 3.22
CA SER A 8 -18.29 -0.39 3.18
C SER A 8 -18.24 -1.34 1.96
N PRO A 9 -17.92 -0.89 0.74
CA PRO A 9 -17.78 -1.76 -0.42
C PRO A 9 -16.62 -2.75 -0.31
N LEU A 10 -15.49 -2.36 0.31
CA LEU A 10 -14.32 -3.22 0.48
C LEU A 10 -14.67 -4.49 1.29
N TRP A 11 -15.48 -4.33 2.33
CA TRP A 11 -15.89 -5.43 3.19
C TRP A 11 -16.99 -6.29 2.55
N LYS A 12 -17.83 -5.71 1.70
CA LYS A 12 -18.86 -6.41 0.91
C LYS A 12 -18.29 -7.20 -0.28
N ALA A 13 -17.14 -6.79 -0.81
CA ALA A 13 -16.53 -7.47 -1.95
C ALA A 13 -16.10 -8.89 -1.60
N SER A 14 -16.25 -9.84 -2.53
CA SER A 14 -15.82 -11.23 -2.35
C SER A 14 -14.31 -11.36 -2.55
N LEU A 15 -13.55 -10.80 -1.61
CA LEU A 15 -12.09 -10.95 -1.55
C LEU A 15 -11.68 -11.72 -0.29
N PRO A 16 -10.58 -12.48 -0.37
CA PRO A 16 -9.92 -13.03 0.81
C PRO A 16 -9.69 -11.95 1.88
N LEU A 17 -9.93 -12.30 3.15
CA LEU A 17 -9.82 -11.39 4.29
C LEU A 17 -8.43 -10.72 4.37
N LYS A 18 -7.38 -11.45 3.97
CA LYS A 18 -6.01 -10.94 3.91
C LYS A 18 -5.87 -9.70 3.02
N ILE A 19 -6.56 -9.68 1.87
CA ILE A 19 -6.54 -8.55 0.93
C ILE A 19 -7.33 -7.37 1.51
N LYS A 20 -8.50 -7.65 2.12
CA LYS A 20 -9.31 -6.60 2.77
C LYS A 20 -8.54 -5.88 3.87
N ILE A 21 -7.85 -6.64 4.74
CA ILE A 21 -7.02 -6.08 5.82
C ILE A 21 -5.85 -5.28 5.23
N PHE A 22 -5.19 -5.79 4.19
CA PHE A 22 -4.10 -5.09 3.53
C PHE A 22 -4.53 -3.74 2.96
N VAL A 23 -5.63 -3.69 2.19
CA VAL A 23 -6.17 -2.45 1.65
C VAL A 23 -6.61 -1.51 2.77
N TRP A 24 -7.22 -2.02 3.83
CA TRP A 24 -7.60 -1.21 4.98
C TRP A 24 -6.38 -0.58 5.70
N GLN A 25 -5.27 -1.31 5.83
CA GLN A 25 -4.02 -0.78 6.37
C GLN A 25 -3.41 0.26 5.43
N LEU A 26 -3.47 0.02 4.12
CA LEU A 26 -3.00 0.94 3.08
C LEU A 26 -3.72 2.28 3.12
N LEU A 27 -5.05 2.24 3.18
CA LEU A 27 -5.89 3.44 3.22
C LEU A 27 -5.73 4.28 4.50
N ARG A 28 -5.13 3.70 5.54
CA ARG A 28 -4.86 4.37 6.82
C ARG A 28 -3.41 4.80 6.98
N ASP A 29 -2.60 4.65 5.91
CA ASP A 29 -1.14 4.81 5.95
C ASP A 29 -0.50 4.04 7.11
N ARG A 30 -1.07 2.86 7.43
CA ARG A 30 -0.59 1.98 8.51
C ARG A 30 0.39 0.92 7.99
N LEU A 31 0.64 0.90 6.68
CA LEU A 31 1.67 0.05 6.10
C LEU A 31 3.05 0.50 6.61
N PRO A 32 3.96 -0.44 6.93
CA PRO A 32 5.34 -0.12 7.24
C PRO A 32 6.03 0.36 5.96
N SER A 33 5.79 1.62 5.61
CA SER A 33 6.42 2.34 4.51
C SER A 33 7.66 3.05 5.04
N GLY A 34 8.62 3.40 4.17
CA GLY A 34 9.85 4.05 4.60
C GLY A 34 9.58 5.29 5.45
N THR A 35 8.60 6.11 5.04
CA THR A 35 8.20 7.31 5.80
C THR A 35 7.52 6.98 7.12
N GLU A 36 6.71 5.92 7.20
CA GLU A 36 6.02 5.50 8.42
C GLU A 36 6.97 4.84 9.44
N VAL A 37 7.99 4.12 8.96
CA VAL A 37 9.07 3.60 9.79
C VAL A 37 9.87 4.76 10.40
N LEU A 38 10.23 5.76 9.59
CA LEU A 38 10.94 6.95 10.06
C LEU A 38 10.10 7.74 11.09
N LYS A 39 8.80 7.96 10.84
CA LYS A 39 7.88 8.62 11.78
C LYS A 39 7.78 7.90 13.13
N ARG A 40 8.03 6.59 13.16
CA ARG A 40 8.02 5.77 14.39
C ARG A 40 9.42 5.60 15.00
N HIS A 41 10.40 6.39 14.59
CA HIS A 41 11.81 6.28 15.01
C HIS A 41 12.45 4.93 14.69
N GLY A 42 11.93 4.23 13.67
CA GLY A 42 12.54 3.00 13.17
C GLY A 42 13.74 3.27 12.26
N PRO A 43 14.56 2.24 11.98
CA PRO A 43 15.73 2.36 11.13
C PRO A 43 15.34 2.65 9.68
N GLY A 44 15.94 3.69 9.08
CA GLY A 44 15.72 4.07 7.69
C GLY A 44 15.76 5.58 7.49
N ASN A 45 15.78 6.01 6.23
CA ASN A 45 15.86 7.42 5.83
C ASN A 45 14.52 7.98 5.30
N GLY A 46 13.43 7.20 5.37
CA GLY A 46 12.13 7.64 4.83
C GLY A 46 11.98 7.49 3.31
N ILE A 47 13.01 6.99 2.64
CA ILE A 47 13.09 6.96 1.18
C ILE A 47 12.71 5.56 0.68
N CYS A 48 11.96 5.50 -0.43
CA CYS A 48 11.69 4.25 -1.11
C CYS A 48 12.98 3.70 -1.75
N PRO A 49 13.38 2.45 -1.46
CA PRO A 49 14.63 1.87 -1.98
C PRO A 49 14.59 1.60 -3.49
N LEU A 50 13.41 1.63 -4.11
CA LEU A 50 13.21 1.28 -5.52
C LEU A 50 13.30 2.51 -6.45
N CYS A 51 12.89 3.68 -5.99
CA CYS A 51 12.78 4.89 -6.81
C CYS A 51 13.42 6.14 -6.17
N HIS A 52 13.97 6.01 -4.95
CA HIS A 52 14.65 7.09 -4.22
C HIS A 52 13.79 8.33 -3.91
N VAL A 53 12.46 8.19 -3.91
CA VAL A 53 11.48 9.22 -3.53
C VAL A 53 10.89 8.87 -2.15
N PRO A 54 10.37 9.84 -1.34
CA PRO A 54 9.67 9.53 -0.10
C PRO A 54 8.62 8.42 -0.25
N GLY A 55 8.87 7.29 0.39
CA GLY A 55 8.08 6.08 0.23
C GLY A 55 6.95 6.01 1.24
N THR A 56 5.79 6.60 0.91
CA THR A 56 4.53 6.40 1.64
C THR A 56 3.90 5.04 1.28
N GLY A 57 2.93 4.58 2.08
CA GLY A 57 2.26 3.29 1.82
C GLY A 57 1.60 3.24 0.43
N SER A 58 0.99 4.35 0.01
CA SER A 58 0.43 4.52 -1.33
C SER A 58 1.50 4.59 -2.41
N HIS A 59 2.60 5.30 -2.17
CA HIS A 59 3.69 5.40 -3.13
C HIS A 59 4.29 4.03 -3.44
N ILE A 60 4.62 3.24 -2.43
CA ILE A 60 5.28 1.93 -2.61
C ILE A 60 4.42 0.95 -3.43
N LEU A 61 3.09 1.08 -3.38
CA LEU A 61 2.17 0.11 -3.99
C LEU A 61 1.46 0.60 -5.25
N LEU A 62 1.29 1.91 -5.42
CA LEU A 62 0.50 2.48 -6.51
C LEU A 62 1.28 3.47 -7.37
N SER A 63 2.26 4.18 -6.84
CA SER A 63 2.93 5.28 -7.58
C SER A 63 4.41 5.04 -7.85
N CYS A 64 5.00 4.02 -7.24
CA CYS A 64 6.39 3.65 -7.48
C CYS A 64 6.50 3.01 -8.87
N VAL A 65 7.55 3.37 -9.62
CA VAL A 65 7.88 2.78 -10.93
C VAL A 65 7.93 1.24 -10.86
N ALA A 66 8.51 0.70 -9.78
CA ALA A 66 8.56 -0.75 -9.58
C ALA A 66 7.17 -1.35 -9.31
N ALA A 67 6.28 -0.62 -8.63
CA ALA A 67 4.92 -1.06 -8.39
C ALA A 67 4.11 -1.08 -9.69
N HIS A 68 4.23 -0.03 -10.51
CA HIS A 68 3.63 0.02 -11.84
C HIS A 68 4.08 -1.17 -12.71
N ALA A 69 5.38 -1.47 -12.72
CA ALA A 69 5.91 -2.62 -13.46
C ALA A 69 5.24 -3.93 -12.98
N LEU A 70 5.16 -4.15 -11.67
CA LEU A 70 4.52 -5.34 -11.10
C LEU A 70 3.03 -5.46 -11.50
N TRP A 71 2.28 -4.36 -11.50
CA TRP A 71 0.88 -4.33 -11.95
C TRP A 71 0.73 -4.59 -13.45
N CYS A 72 1.63 -4.05 -14.27
CA CYS A 72 1.67 -4.38 -15.70
C CYS A 72 1.95 -5.88 -15.90
N PHE A 73 2.92 -6.45 -15.18
CA PHE A 73 3.22 -7.88 -15.26
C PHE A 73 2.03 -8.76 -14.83
N SER A 74 1.35 -8.41 -13.74
CA SER A 74 0.19 -9.18 -13.29
C SER A 74 -1.00 -9.09 -14.26
N ALA A 75 -1.20 -7.93 -14.88
CA ALA A 75 -2.20 -7.73 -15.94
C ALA A 75 -1.86 -8.50 -17.23
N ILE A 76 -0.58 -8.66 -17.55
CA ILE A 76 -0.13 -9.49 -18.69
C ILE A 76 -0.34 -10.97 -18.39
N TRP A 77 -0.07 -11.43 -17.17
CA TRP A 77 -0.19 -12.84 -16.79
C TRP A 77 -1.64 -13.31 -16.59
N THR A 78 -2.59 -12.39 -16.39
CA THR A 78 -4.03 -12.69 -16.28
C THR A 78 -4.77 -12.66 -17.62
N ARG A 79 -4.03 -12.59 -18.73
CA ARG A 79 -4.53 -12.72 -20.11
C ARG A 79 -4.06 -14.02 -20.73
#